data_AF-A0A7I3Z8D3-F1
#
_entry.id   AF-A0A7I3Z8D3-F1
#
_cell.length_a   1.000
_cell.length_b   1.000
_cell.length_c   1.000
_cell.angle_alpha   90.00
_cell.angle_beta   90.00
_cell.angle_gamma   90.00
#
_symmetry.space_group_name_H-M   'P 1'
#
loop_
_entity.id
_entity.type
_entity.pdbx_description
1 polymer ?
#
loop_
_entity_poly.entity_id
_entity_poly.type
_entity_poly.pdbx_seq_one_letter_code
_entity_poly.pdbx_strand_id
1 'polypeptide(L)'
;MNSTLGLVPAGRGPSTYRLMEVLSAGSIPIAISNNLVLSFDTLIEWRWCLFVFPPPQIHKIVPTLRSLKWDKIEFRQKHCLFIYREFFGSQDKIVETTVMALKSRFFGVLPKLIPKIPLPSWELS
;
A
#
# COMPACT_ATOMS: atom_id res chain seq x y z
N MET A 1 2.89 13.47 -11.01
CA MET A 1 4.29 13.21 -10.59
C MET A 1 4.84 12.09 -11.44
N ASN A 2 6.03 12.23 -12.02
CA ASN A 2 6.70 11.18 -12.82
C ASN A 2 7.85 10.54 -12.01
N SER A 3 7.60 10.26 -10.72
CA SER A 3 8.59 9.68 -9.81
C SER A 3 8.27 8.21 -9.56
N THR A 4 9.27 7.34 -9.62
CA THR A 4 9.07 5.90 -9.34
C THR A 4 8.75 5.64 -7.87
N LEU A 5 9.36 6.40 -6.96
CA LEU A 5 9.27 6.24 -5.50
C LEU A 5 8.84 7.56 -4.85
N GLY A 6 8.14 7.50 -3.72
CA GLY A 6 7.76 8.66 -2.92
C GLY A 6 8.00 8.43 -1.43
N LEU A 7 8.71 9.36 -0.76
CA LEU A 7 8.90 9.29 0.68
C LEU A 7 7.61 9.74 1.39
N VAL A 8 7.12 8.92 2.31
CA VAL A 8 5.91 9.15 3.09
C VAL A 8 6.31 9.14 4.56
N PRO A 9 6.57 10.31 5.17
CA PRO A 9 6.86 10.35 6.60
C PRO A 9 5.63 9.84 7.36
N ALA A 10 5.86 9.05 8.42
CA ALA A 10 4.77 8.74 9.34
C ALA A 10 4.26 10.06 9.93
N GLY A 11 3.08 10.48 9.52
CA GLY A 11 2.40 11.60 10.16
C GLY A 11 2.10 11.26 11.62
N ARG A 12 1.83 12.27 12.46
CA ARG A 12 1.22 12.07 13.79
C ARG A 12 -0.30 11.86 13.72
N GLY A 13 -0.89 11.77 12.53
CA GLY A 13 -2.34 11.70 12.31
C GLY A 13 -2.74 10.52 11.40
N PRO A 14 -3.97 10.00 11.57
CA PRO A 14 -4.47 8.80 10.87
C PRO A 14 -4.69 8.96 9.37
N SER A 15 -4.68 10.18 8.84
CA SER A 15 -4.81 10.48 7.41
C SER A 15 -3.49 11.00 6.85
N THR A 16 -2.56 10.09 6.57
CA THR A 16 -1.34 10.49 5.84
C THR A 16 -1.72 10.74 4.38
N TYR A 17 -2.19 11.94 4.08
CA TYR A 17 -2.51 12.43 2.73
C TYR A 17 -1.38 12.13 1.74
N ARG A 18 -0.11 12.18 2.21
CA ARG A 18 1.07 11.80 1.43
C ARG A 18 1.06 10.36 0.94
N LEU A 19 0.58 9.40 1.74
CA LEU A 19 0.45 8.03 1.28
C LEU A 19 -0.50 7.96 0.09
N MET A 20 -1.66 8.61 0.22
CA MET A 20 -2.69 8.63 -0.81
C MET A 20 -2.25 9.34 -2.09
N GLU A 21 -1.53 10.45 -1.98
CA GLU A 21 -0.93 11.16 -3.11
C GLU A 21 0.08 10.28 -3.87
N VAL A 22 0.94 9.58 -3.14
CA VAL A 22 1.95 8.71 -3.74
C VAL A 22 1.27 7.51 -4.43
N LEU A 23 0.26 6.91 -3.79
CA LEU A 23 -0.54 5.83 -4.39
C LEU A 23 -1.27 6.28 -5.66
N SER A 24 -1.91 7.45 -5.64
CA SER A 24 -2.68 7.96 -6.78
C SER A 24 -1.80 8.31 -7.97
N ALA A 25 -0.54 8.68 -7.73
CA ALA A 25 0.47 8.88 -8.76
C ALA A 25 1.03 7.57 -9.33
N GLY A 26 0.72 6.41 -8.74
CA GLY A 26 1.36 5.13 -9.08
C GLY A 26 2.83 5.07 -8.69
N SER A 27 3.26 5.92 -7.78
CA SER A 27 4.59 5.87 -7.18
C SER A 27 4.59 4.86 -6.03
N ILE A 28 5.73 4.22 -5.77
CA ILE A 28 5.90 3.26 -4.67
C ILE A 28 6.19 4.05 -3.38
N PRO A 29 5.34 3.98 -2.35
CA PRO A 29 5.57 4.68 -1.11
C PRO A 29 6.69 4.03 -0.27
N ILE A 30 7.53 4.88 0.31
CA ILE A 30 8.59 4.51 1.26
C ILE A 30 8.29 5.21 2.58
N ALA A 31 7.95 4.46 3.61
CA ALA A 31 7.68 5.00 4.94
C ALA A 31 8.84 4.76 5.89
N ILE A 32 9.12 5.75 6.75
CA ILE A 32 10.05 5.61 7.87
C ILE A 32 9.23 5.67 9.16
N SER A 33 9.04 4.53 9.82
CA SER A 33 8.18 4.42 10.99
C SER A 33 8.42 3.14 11.78
N ASN A 34 8.12 3.19 13.08
CA ASN A 34 8.05 1.99 13.94
C ASN A 34 6.61 1.48 14.12
N ASN A 35 5.61 2.35 13.94
CA ASN A 35 4.22 2.10 14.32
C ASN A 35 3.26 2.69 13.29
N LEU A 36 3.56 2.51 12.00
CA LEU A 36 2.67 2.94 10.93
C LEU A 36 1.38 2.10 10.97
N VAL A 37 0.27 2.75 11.30
CA VAL A 37 -1.07 2.16 11.20
C VAL A 37 -1.56 2.37 9.78
N LEU A 38 -1.96 1.27 9.12
CA LEU A 38 -2.42 1.28 7.75
C LEU A 38 -3.93 1.10 7.72
N SER A 39 -4.62 2.00 7.01
CA SER A 39 -6.06 1.88 6.79
C SER A 39 -6.36 0.59 6.04
N PHE A 40 -7.39 -0.12 6.49
CA PHE A 40 -7.87 -1.34 5.84
C PHE A 40 -6.80 -2.44 5.70
N ASP A 41 -5.89 -2.56 6.67
CA ASP A 41 -4.89 -3.63 6.78
C ASP A 41 -5.48 -5.05 6.71
N THR A 42 -6.72 -5.22 7.18
CA THR A 42 -7.49 -6.48 7.04
C THR A 42 -7.95 -6.79 5.61
N LEU A 43 -7.90 -5.82 4.69
CA LEU A 43 -8.35 -5.95 3.30
C LEU A 43 -7.20 -5.81 2.30
N ILE A 44 -6.16 -5.05 2.64
CA ILE A 44 -5.09 -4.65 1.72
C ILE A 44 -3.77 -5.27 2.14
N GLU A 45 -3.18 -6.06 1.23
CA GLU A 45 -1.83 -6.60 1.37
C GLU A 45 -0.77 -5.53 1.04
N TRP A 46 -0.53 -4.63 1.99
CA TRP A 46 0.32 -3.45 1.81
C TRP A 46 1.77 -3.75 1.39
N ARG A 47 2.30 -4.94 1.70
CA ARG A 47 3.67 -5.36 1.33
C ARG A 47 3.94 -5.29 -0.19
N TRP A 48 2.89 -5.31 -1.01
CA TRP A 48 2.97 -5.23 -2.46
C TRP A 48 3.06 -3.84 -3.05
N CYS A 49 2.89 -2.81 -2.25
CA CYS A 49 2.98 -1.44 -2.72
C CYS A 49 3.89 -0.60 -1.83
N LEU A 50 3.87 -0.80 -0.50
CA LEU A 50 4.56 0.02 0.48
C LEU A 50 5.82 -0.68 1.01
N PHE A 51 6.92 0.07 1.10
CA PHE A 51 8.07 -0.30 1.93
C PHE A 51 8.05 0.49 3.24
N VAL A 52 8.25 -0.19 4.36
CA VAL A 52 8.35 0.44 5.68
C VAL A 52 9.72 0.13 6.28
N PHE A 53 10.44 1.16 6.69
CA PHE A 53 11.73 1.06 7.34
C PHE A 53 11.66 1.67 8.75
N PRO A 54 12.09 0.96 9.80
CA PRO A 54 12.31 1.58 11.10
C PRO A 54 13.38 2.69 11.00
N PRO A 55 13.31 3.78 11.80
CA PRO A 55 14.32 4.85 11.77
C PRO A 55 15.78 4.37 11.89
N PRO A 56 16.13 3.36 12.71
CA PRO A 56 17.50 2.82 12.74
C PRO A 56 17.97 2.20 11.41
N GLN A 57 17.04 1.84 10.52
CA GLN A 57 17.32 1.18 9.23
C GLN A 57 17.30 2.14 8.04
N ILE A 58 17.28 3.45 8.25
CA ILE A 58 17.30 4.44 7.16
C ILE A 58 18.45 4.19 6.17
N HIS A 59 19.62 3.80 6.66
CA HIS A 59 20.79 3.47 5.84
C HIS A 59 20.53 2.31 4.84
N LYS A 60 19.55 1.43 5.11
CA LYS A 60 19.20 0.29 4.25
C LYS A 60 18.25 0.67 3.12
N ILE A 61 17.63 1.85 3.16
CA ILE A 61 16.63 2.29 2.18
C ILE A 61 17.23 2.30 0.77
N VAL A 62 18.32 3.04 0.57
CA VAL A 62 18.92 3.19 -0.77
C VAL A 62 19.46 1.87 -1.33
N PRO A 63 20.24 1.05 -0.60
CA PRO A 63 20.68 -0.26 -1.10
C PRO A 63 19.52 -1.19 -1.46
N THR A 64 18.49 -1.25 -0.61
CA THR A 64 17.31 -2.10 -0.85
C THR A 64 16.60 -1.70 -2.14
N LEU A 65 16.34 -0.39 -2.31
CA LEU A 65 15.62 0.11 -3.47
C LEU A 65 16.42 -0.03 -4.77
N ARG A 66 17.74 0.15 -4.73
CA ARG A 66 18.61 -0.07 -5.90
C ARG A 66 18.70 -1.54 -6.32
N SER A 67 18.46 -2.48 -5.39
CA SER A 67 18.46 -3.91 -5.69
C SER A 67 17.15 -4.41 -6.34
N LEU A 68 16.13 -3.56 -6.42
CA LEU A 68 14.85 -3.94 -7.02
C LEU A 68 14.98 -4.06 -8.54
N LYS A 69 14.51 -5.18 -9.05
CA LYS A 69 14.37 -5.41 -10.48
C LYS A 69 13.18 -4.62 -11.05
N TRP A 70 13.27 -4.26 -12.32
CA TRP A 70 12.27 -3.42 -13.01
C TRP A 70 10.88 -4.03 -13.06
N ASP A 71 10.77 -5.35 -13.27
CA ASP A 71 9.51 -6.10 -13.23
C ASP A 71 8.79 -5.94 -11.88
N LYS A 72 9.54 -6.02 -10.78
CA LYS A 72 9.02 -5.80 -9.43
C LYS A 72 8.59 -4.35 -9.21
N ILE A 73 9.34 -3.39 -9.74
CA ILE A 73 8.97 -1.97 -9.67
C ILE A 73 7.66 -1.73 -10.42
N GLU A 74 7.55 -2.18 -11.66
CA GLU A 74 6.37 -2.00 -12.49
C GLU A 74 5.13 -2.63 -11.86
N PHE A 75 5.25 -3.86 -11.34
CA PHE A 75 4.17 -4.52 -10.62
C PHE A 75 3.72 -3.67 -9.42
N ARG A 76 4.66 -3.22 -8.59
CA ARG A 76 4.35 -2.41 -7.40
C ARG A 76 3.65 -1.10 -7.77
N GLN A 77 4.09 -0.40 -8.81
CA GLN A 77 3.46 0.82 -9.29
C GLN A 77 2.02 0.58 -9.76
N LYS A 78 1.79 -0.48 -10.55
CA LYS A 78 0.43 -0.90 -10.96
C LYS A 78 -0.43 -1.27 -9.75
N HIS A 79 0.15 -1.96 -8.78
CA HIS A 79 -0.54 -2.37 -7.55
C HIS A 79 -0.90 -1.16 -6.67
N CYS A 80 -0.05 -0.14 -6.59
CA CYS A 80 -0.35 1.10 -5.89
C CYS A 80 -1.55 1.85 -6.52
N LEU A 81 -1.58 1.95 -7.85
CA LEU A 81 -2.73 2.53 -8.57
C LEU A 81 -4.01 1.72 -8.35
N PHE A 82 -3.90 0.40 -8.36
CA PHE A 82 -5.02 -0.49 -8.08
C PHE A 82 -5.57 -0.23 -6.67
N ILE A 83 -4.71 -0.23 -5.64
CA ILE A 83 -5.13 0.04 -4.26
C ILE A 83 -5.84 1.40 -4.16
N TYR A 84 -5.24 2.45 -4.72
CA TYR A 84 -5.84 3.78 -4.70
C TYR A 84 -7.23 3.75 -5.33
N ARG A 85 -7.33 3.23 -6.54
CA ARG A 85 -8.59 3.21 -7.30
C ARG A 85 -9.65 2.38 -6.60
N GLU A 86 -9.32 1.21 -6.07
CA GLU A 86 -10.31 0.29 -5.51
C GLU A 86 -10.78 0.65 -4.10
N PHE A 87 -9.90 1.19 -3.26
CA PHE A 87 -10.22 1.40 -1.84
C PHE A 87 -10.37 2.87 -1.44
N PHE A 88 -9.84 3.81 -2.23
CA PHE A 88 -9.73 5.21 -1.83
C PHE A 88 -10.08 6.24 -2.91
N GLY A 89 -10.42 5.81 -4.13
CA GLY A 89 -10.53 6.69 -5.29
C GLY A 89 -11.68 7.72 -5.23
N SER A 90 -12.62 7.55 -4.30
CA SER A 90 -13.72 8.49 -4.04
C SER A 90 -14.21 8.36 -2.59
N GLN A 91 -15.03 9.31 -2.14
CA GLN A 91 -15.67 9.23 -0.81
C GLN A 91 -16.55 7.99 -0.69
N ASP A 92 -17.34 7.67 -1.71
CA ASP A 92 -18.20 6.48 -1.73
C ASP A 92 -17.39 5.20 -1.55
N LYS A 93 -16.25 5.07 -2.23
CA LYS A 93 -15.35 3.92 -2.09
C LYS A 93 -14.77 3.79 -0.68
N ILE A 94 -14.45 4.91 -0.04
CA ILE A 94 -13.95 4.90 1.35
C ILE A 94 -15.04 4.40 2.30
N VAL A 95 -16.28 4.85 2.13
CA VAL A 95 -17.42 4.39 2.96
C VAL A 95 -17.66 2.90 2.75
N GLU A 96 -17.71 2.44 1.49
CA GLU A 96 -17.88 1.03 1.15
C GLU A 96 -16.76 0.17 1.76
N THR A 97 -15.52 0.58 1.58
CA THR A 97 -14.34 -0.13 2.12
C THR A 97 -14.37 -0.18 3.64
N THR A 98 -14.82 0.89 4.30
CA THR A 98 -14.96 0.93 5.76
C THR A 98 -15.99 -0.09 6.24
N VAL A 99 -17.15 -0.19 5.58
CA VAL A 99 -18.16 -1.20 5.89
C VAL A 99 -17.61 -2.61 5.67
N MET A 100 -16.86 -2.84 4.59
CA MET A 100 -16.20 -4.14 4.34
C MET A 100 -15.20 -4.51 5.43
N ALA A 101 -14.36 -3.55 5.86
CA ALA A 101 -13.36 -3.78 6.90
C ALA A 101 -14.03 -4.11 8.24
N LEU A 102 -15.12 -3.42 8.59
CA LEU A 102 -15.92 -3.74 9.78
C LEU A 102 -16.51 -5.16 9.69
N LYS A 103 -17.14 -5.50 8.57
CA LYS A 103 -17.70 -6.85 8.35
C LYS A 103 -16.64 -7.95 8.48
N SER A 104 -15.45 -7.73 7.90
CA SER A 104 -14.31 -8.66 8.00
C SER A 104 -13.92 -8.92 9.46
N ARG A 105 -13.83 -7.85 10.27
CA ARG A 105 -13.46 -7.95 11.69
C ARG A 105 -14.52 -8.62 12.56
N PHE A 106 -15.81 -8.32 12.35
CA PHE A 106 -16.89 -8.84 13.20
C PHE A 106 -17.28 -10.27 12.87
N PHE A 107 -17.36 -10.62 11.59
CA PHE A 107 -17.93 -11.90 11.17
C PHE A 107 -16.88 -12.94 10.80
N GLY A 108 -15.58 -12.60 10.88
CA GLY A 108 -14.50 -13.48 10.44
C GLY A 108 -14.66 -13.92 8.98
N VAL A 109 -15.47 -13.19 8.19
CA VAL A 109 -15.72 -13.50 6.78
C VAL A 109 -14.40 -13.38 6.08
N LEU A 110 -13.86 -14.54 5.68
CA LEU A 110 -12.61 -14.62 4.96
C LEU A 110 -12.72 -13.76 3.70
N PRO A 111 -11.71 -12.93 3.39
CA PRO A 111 -11.63 -12.15 2.15
C PRO A 111 -11.56 -13.00 0.87
N LYS A 112 -11.91 -14.30 0.92
CA LYS A 112 -12.03 -15.24 -0.22
C LYS A 112 -12.98 -14.76 -1.34
N LEU A 113 -13.62 -13.59 -1.19
CA LEU A 113 -14.46 -12.92 -2.18
C LEU A 113 -13.87 -11.61 -2.74
N ILE A 114 -12.56 -11.35 -2.58
CA ILE A 114 -11.86 -10.28 -3.34
C ILE A 114 -10.97 -10.91 -4.42
N PRO A 115 -11.53 -11.47 -5.51
CA PRO A 115 -10.77 -11.99 -6.66
C PRO A 115 -10.08 -10.88 -7.49
N LYS A 116 -9.97 -9.66 -6.96
CA LYS A 116 -9.51 -8.48 -7.70
C LYS A 116 -8.10 -8.03 -7.34
N ILE A 117 -7.52 -8.46 -6.21
CA ILE A 117 -6.16 -8.04 -5.84
C ILE A 117 -5.17 -8.76 -6.77
N PRO A 118 -4.47 -8.05 -7.67
CA PRO A 118 -3.55 -8.70 -8.58
C PRO A 118 -2.37 -9.27 -7.78
N LEU A 119 -2.24 -10.60 -7.79
CA LEU A 119 -1.09 -11.26 -7.21
C LEU A 119 0.11 -11.13 -8.17
N PRO A 120 1.33 -11.06 -7.63
CA PRO A 120 2.50 -11.05 -8.46
C PRO A 120 2.71 -12.39 -9.16
N SER A 121 3.18 -12.34 -10.41
CA SER A 121 3.41 -13.55 -11.22
C SER A 121 4.39 -14.53 -10.58
N TRP A 122 5.35 -14.03 -9.79
CA TRP A 122 6.37 -14.85 -9.11
C TRP A 122 5.91 -15.47 -7.78
N GLU A 123 4.69 -15.22 -7.31
CA GLU A 123 4.09 -15.99 -6.20
C GLU A 123 3.21 -17.16 -6.69
N LEU A 124 2.92 -17.22 -7.99
CA LEU A 124 2.12 -18.27 -8.60
C LEU A 124 2.98 -19.42 -9.16
N SER A 125 4.30 -19.37 -8.95
CA SER A 125 5.31 -20.33 -9.44
C SER A 125 5.76 -21.30 -8.35
#